data_AF-A0A9D3TIE3-F1
#
_entry.id   AF-A0A9D3TIE3-F1
#
_cell.length_a   1.000
_cell.length_b   1.000
_cell.length_c   1.000
_cell.angle_alpha   90.00
_cell.angle_beta   90.00
_cell.angle_gamma   90.00
#
_symmetry.space_group_name_H-M   'P 1'
#
loop_
_entity.id
_entity.type
_entity.pdbx_description
1 polymer ?
#
loop_
_entity_poly.entity_id
_entity_poly.type
_entity_poly.pdbx_seq_one_letter_code
_entity_poly.pdbx_strand_id
1 'polypeptide(L)'
;MQTDWVLLWLWTCWLGLCCPTEGQKRVRPGLGQECDGTFGGRCDTNLTCLPDDVYDTNEAGSGVCRPATLAPGCIPCSEVKCPRGKRTCRTTRVTDPCGCCSDCARQRGQVCGGPHWERGYCDWGLTCALFLGQERAMPPQTGVCKVLPGRRPDALADPLCPWVWGCNVRVGNCDCYGVQTCHGYFSYHSLEDCRKSLWEFQYYIPGEDEPDKEKTCWEKSCEVEEGQCMCYWRICNSHIPLVSKEACEDQLRRGKCYNVSCPEVPLPSCPSDSFLSEPYTPPDHCCPLLPAACTCNFETCPSKPPRCPPGQYAHRLTRGNGRPGTCCRRYLCVPRQSQPGTEKRDEEED
;
A
#
# COMPACT_ATOMS: atom_id res chain seq x y z
N MET A 1 -68.34 -50.49 4.14
CA MET A 1 -68.25 -49.02 4.11
C MET A 1 -67.40 -48.65 5.33
N GLN A 2 -66.07 -48.76 5.33
CA GLN A 2 -65.07 -48.30 4.36
C GLN A 2 -65.07 -46.78 4.24
N THR A 3 -63.87 -46.21 4.44
CA THR A 3 -63.44 -44.80 4.50
C THR A 3 -63.74 -44.10 5.83
N ASP A 4 -62.71 -43.95 6.68
CA ASP A 4 -62.44 -42.75 7.52
C ASP A 4 -61.26 -42.95 8.50
N TRP A 5 -60.15 -43.53 8.03
CA TRP A 5 -58.92 -43.71 8.83
C TRP A 5 -57.63 -43.30 8.08
N VAL A 6 -57.73 -42.50 7.01
CA VAL A 6 -56.57 -42.08 6.19
C VAL A 6 -56.28 -40.57 6.25
N LEU A 7 -57.18 -39.76 6.84
CA LEU A 7 -57.03 -38.30 6.85
C LEU A 7 -56.44 -37.70 8.14
N LEU A 8 -56.00 -38.52 9.09
CA LEU A 8 -55.39 -38.06 10.35
C LEU A 8 -53.86 -38.26 10.44
N TRP A 9 -53.24 -38.75 9.36
CA TRP A 9 -51.77 -38.84 9.22
C TRP A 9 -51.17 -37.83 8.23
N LEU A 10 -52.00 -36.98 7.60
CA LEU A 10 -51.54 -35.94 6.66
C LEU A 10 -51.51 -34.52 7.27
N TRP A 11 -51.90 -34.35 8.54
CA TRP A 11 -51.81 -33.06 9.24
C TRP A 11 -50.64 -32.95 10.23
N THR A 12 -49.92 -34.04 10.50
CA THR A 12 -48.75 -34.03 11.41
C THR A 12 -47.41 -33.84 10.69
N CYS A 13 -47.38 -33.80 9.35
CA CYS A 13 -46.19 -33.45 8.56
C CYS A 13 -46.06 -31.94 8.24
N TRP A 14 -47.01 -31.10 8.68
CA TRP A 14 -46.97 -29.64 8.41
C TRP A 14 -46.39 -28.79 9.55
N LEU A 15 -45.91 -29.42 10.64
CA LEU A 15 -45.23 -28.73 11.75
C LEU A 15 -43.87 -29.36 12.12
N GLY A 16 -43.33 -30.26 11.29
CA GLY A 16 -42.15 -31.08 11.59
C GLY A 16 -40.96 -30.93 10.65
N LEU A 17 -40.92 -29.92 9.76
CA LEU A 17 -39.77 -29.63 8.91
C LEU A 17 -39.50 -28.12 8.83
N CYS A 18 -39.11 -27.55 9.96
CA CYS A 18 -38.08 -26.53 9.95
C CYS A 18 -36.89 -27.12 10.70
N CYS A 19 -36.00 -27.82 9.98
CA CYS A 19 -34.61 -27.76 10.40
C CYS A 19 -34.28 -26.27 10.51
N PRO A 20 -33.89 -25.75 11.69
CA PRO A 20 -33.21 -24.46 11.67
C PRO A 20 -32.03 -24.67 10.73
N THR A 21 -32.00 -23.90 9.64
CA THR A 21 -30.74 -23.66 8.94
C THR A 21 -29.85 -23.08 10.01
N GLU A 22 -29.04 -23.96 10.59
CA GLU A 22 -28.03 -23.63 11.57
C GLU A 22 -27.23 -22.53 10.91
N GLY A 23 -27.43 -21.30 11.40
CA GLY A 23 -26.72 -20.14 10.89
C GLY A 23 -25.27 -20.49 11.00
N GLN A 24 -24.67 -20.84 9.87
CA GLN A 24 -23.30 -21.32 9.79
C GLN A 24 -22.47 -20.11 10.24
N LYS A 25 -22.20 -20.04 11.55
CA LYS A 25 -21.16 -19.18 12.10
C LYS A 25 -19.94 -19.61 11.29
N ARG A 26 -19.54 -18.80 10.32
CA ARG A 26 -18.31 -19.04 9.55
C ARG A 26 -17.20 -19.05 10.57
N VAL A 27 -16.80 -20.25 11.00
CA VAL A 27 -15.63 -20.46 11.82
C VAL A 27 -14.47 -19.96 10.96
N ARG A 28 -13.78 -18.93 11.43
CA ARG A 28 -12.60 -18.44 10.74
C ARG A 28 -11.50 -19.48 10.89
N PRO A 29 -10.88 -19.96 9.79
CA PRO A 29 -9.88 -21.00 9.91
C PRO A 29 -8.64 -20.48 10.66
N GLY A 30 -8.16 -21.28 11.60
CA GLY A 30 -6.97 -21.01 12.41
C GLY A 30 -5.67 -21.33 11.66
N LEU A 31 -4.54 -21.16 12.33
CA LEU A 31 -3.21 -21.44 11.77
C LEU A 31 -3.12 -22.88 11.24
N GLY A 32 -2.66 -23.04 10.00
CA GLY A 32 -2.52 -24.34 9.34
C GLY A 32 -3.82 -24.95 8.82
N GLN A 33 -4.96 -24.25 8.94
CA GLN A 33 -6.24 -24.73 8.39
C GLN A 33 -6.40 -24.30 6.93
N GLU A 34 -7.04 -25.15 6.15
CA GLU A 34 -7.40 -24.85 4.77
C GLU A 34 -8.35 -23.66 4.71
N CYS A 35 -8.14 -22.81 3.72
CA CYS A 35 -8.95 -21.66 3.40
C CYS A 35 -9.26 -21.70 1.91
N ASP A 36 -10.53 -21.55 1.57
CA ASP A 36 -11.00 -21.57 0.20
C ASP A 36 -11.29 -20.13 -0.23
N GLY A 37 -10.55 -19.66 -1.24
CA GLY A 37 -10.67 -18.33 -1.82
C GLY A 37 -12.03 -18.04 -2.47
N THR A 38 -12.86 -19.07 -2.63
CA THR A 38 -14.15 -18.97 -3.30
C THR A 38 -15.32 -18.81 -2.33
N PHE A 39 -15.41 -19.56 -1.22
CA PHE A 39 -16.57 -19.41 -0.30
C PHE A 39 -16.32 -19.70 1.20
N GLY A 40 -15.10 -20.03 1.63
CA GLY A 40 -14.87 -20.61 2.97
C GLY A 40 -13.64 -20.06 3.69
N GLY A 41 -13.85 -19.03 4.51
CA GLY A 41 -12.97 -18.73 5.63
C GLY A 41 -11.90 -17.67 5.38
N ARG A 42 -12.21 -16.42 5.74
CA ARG A 42 -11.15 -15.49 6.14
C ARG A 42 -10.44 -16.12 7.34
N CYS A 43 -9.13 -16.33 7.22
CA CYS A 43 -8.33 -16.82 8.34
C CYS A 43 -8.54 -15.95 9.58
N ASP A 44 -8.28 -16.51 10.75
CA ASP A 44 -8.37 -15.75 12.01
C ASP A 44 -7.43 -14.53 12.03
N THR A 45 -7.58 -13.63 12.99
CA THR A 45 -6.76 -12.41 13.08
C THR A 45 -5.27 -12.74 13.02
N ASN A 46 -4.51 -12.00 12.20
CA ASN A 46 -3.07 -12.17 11.91
C ASN A 46 -2.68 -13.34 10.98
N LEU A 47 -3.65 -14.01 10.36
CA LEU A 47 -3.41 -15.07 9.40
C LEU A 47 -3.83 -14.64 7.99
N THR A 48 -3.11 -15.13 6.98
CA THR A 48 -3.42 -14.90 5.56
C THR A 48 -3.52 -16.25 4.86
N CYS A 49 -4.55 -16.37 4.01
CA CYS A 49 -4.71 -17.54 3.16
C CYS A 49 -3.63 -17.50 2.08
N LEU A 50 -2.66 -18.42 2.14
CA LEU A 50 -1.61 -18.55 1.15
C LEU A 50 -1.86 -19.82 0.32
N PRO A 51 -1.74 -19.77 -1.02
CA PRO A 51 -1.88 -20.97 -1.85
C PRO A 51 -0.83 -22.01 -1.45
N ASP A 52 -1.23 -23.28 -1.40
CA ASP A 52 -0.35 -24.36 -0.94
C ASP A 52 0.74 -24.69 -1.97
N ASP A 53 0.46 -24.46 -3.27
CA ASP A 53 1.39 -24.71 -4.38
C ASP A 53 1.60 -23.48 -5.29
N VAL A 54 2.85 -23.26 -5.68
CA VAL A 54 3.34 -22.11 -6.47
C VAL A 54 3.03 -22.22 -7.97
N TYR A 55 2.39 -23.31 -8.43
CA TYR A 55 2.30 -23.64 -9.86
C TYR A 55 0.89 -23.85 -10.43
N ASP A 56 -0.18 -23.71 -9.65
CA ASP A 56 -1.54 -23.87 -10.20
C ASP A 56 -2.33 -22.56 -10.19
N THR A 57 -2.27 -21.83 -11.31
CA THR A 57 -2.98 -20.55 -11.48
C THR A 57 -4.38 -20.71 -12.06
N ASN A 58 -4.89 -21.93 -12.20
CA ASN A 58 -6.11 -22.18 -12.99
C ASN A 58 -7.31 -22.73 -12.21
N GLU A 59 -7.17 -22.98 -10.91
CA GLU A 59 -8.32 -23.28 -10.05
C GLU A 59 -8.41 -22.26 -8.92
N ALA A 60 -9.52 -21.53 -8.91
CA ALA A 60 -9.86 -20.67 -7.80
C ALA A 60 -10.02 -21.54 -6.53
N GLY A 61 -9.18 -21.27 -5.53
CA GLY A 61 -9.64 -21.34 -4.15
C GLY A 61 -9.22 -22.53 -3.29
N SER A 62 -7.94 -22.87 -3.19
CA SER A 62 -7.47 -23.53 -1.97
C SER A 62 -6.11 -23.00 -1.52
N GLY A 63 -5.99 -22.77 -0.21
CA GLY A 63 -4.77 -22.33 0.44
C GLY A 63 -4.78 -22.72 1.90
N VAL A 64 -3.70 -22.40 2.63
CA VAL A 64 -3.56 -22.65 4.05
C VAL A 64 -3.41 -21.33 4.78
N CYS A 65 -4.11 -21.17 5.90
CA CYS A 65 -3.98 -20.04 6.79
C CYS A 65 -2.61 -20.06 7.46
N ARG A 66 -1.69 -19.27 6.92
CA ARG A 66 -0.35 -19.09 7.48
C ARG A 66 -0.31 -17.74 8.20
N PRO A 67 0.63 -17.50 9.12
CA PRO A 67 0.88 -16.15 9.59
C PRO A 67 1.09 -15.30 8.35
N ALA A 68 0.46 -14.12 8.29
CA ALA A 68 0.88 -13.13 7.31
C ALA A 68 2.42 -13.10 7.42
N THR A 69 3.13 -13.38 6.33
CA THR A 69 4.60 -13.29 6.33
C THR A 69 4.92 -11.82 6.49
N LEU A 70 4.85 -11.36 7.73
CA LEU A 70 5.22 -10.05 8.15
C LEU A 70 6.67 -9.90 7.72
N ALA A 71 6.99 -8.77 7.08
CA ALA A 71 8.38 -8.43 6.84
C ALA A 71 9.17 -8.62 8.16
N PRO A 72 10.37 -9.25 8.13
CA PRO A 72 11.16 -9.46 9.33
C PRO A 72 11.28 -8.16 10.14
N GLY A 73 10.96 -8.21 11.44
CA GLY A 73 10.96 -7.03 12.32
C GLY A 73 9.60 -6.35 12.54
N CYS A 74 8.49 -6.94 12.13
CA CYS A 74 7.15 -6.51 12.57
C CYS A 74 6.76 -7.08 13.95
N ILE A 75 5.88 -6.36 14.64
CA ILE A 75 5.24 -6.77 15.91
C ILE A 75 3.72 -6.91 15.70
N PRO A 76 2.98 -7.53 16.61
CA PRO A 76 1.52 -7.61 16.52
C PRO A 76 0.88 -6.23 16.38
N CYS A 77 -0.12 -6.08 15.49
CA CYS A 77 -0.76 -4.79 15.23
C CYS A 77 -1.42 -4.14 16.45
N SER A 78 -1.80 -4.92 17.46
CA SER A 78 -2.32 -4.42 18.74
C SER A 78 -1.31 -3.56 19.50
N GLU A 79 -0.01 -3.75 19.25
CA GLU A 79 1.08 -3.02 19.88
C GLU A 79 1.58 -1.84 19.02
N VAL A 80 1.15 -1.77 17.76
CA VAL A 80 1.55 -0.70 16.83
C VAL A 80 0.67 0.54 17.02
N LYS A 81 1.31 1.69 17.27
CA LYS A 81 0.63 2.99 17.30
C LYS A 81 0.55 3.57 15.90
N CYS A 82 -0.55 3.32 15.19
CA CYS A 82 -0.74 3.86 13.85
C CYS A 82 -0.84 5.40 13.86
N PRO A 83 -0.23 6.08 12.87
CA PRO A 83 -0.48 7.49 12.67
C PRO A 83 -1.98 7.73 12.49
N ARG A 84 -2.48 8.86 12.99
CA ARG A 84 -3.90 9.23 12.84
C ARG A 84 -4.21 9.33 11.35
N GLY A 85 -4.87 8.31 10.81
CA GLY A 85 -5.12 8.19 9.39
C GLY A 85 -5.92 9.37 8.88
N LYS A 86 -5.39 10.05 7.86
CA LYS A 86 -6.14 11.10 7.17
C LYS A 86 -7.33 10.45 6.46
N ARG A 87 -8.54 10.96 6.68
CA ARG A 87 -9.75 10.47 5.99
C ARG A 87 -9.62 10.59 4.47
N THR A 88 -9.01 11.67 4.02
CA THR A 88 -8.77 11.96 2.61
C THR A 88 -7.27 12.04 2.34
N CYS A 89 -6.79 11.18 1.45
CA CYS A 89 -5.44 11.26 0.94
C CYS A 89 -5.47 12.01 -0.39
N ARG A 90 -4.59 13.01 -0.55
CA ARG A 90 -4.30 13.59 -1.87
C ARG A 90 -3.60 12.59 -2.79
N THR A 91 -3.01 11.57 -2.18
CA THR A 91 -2.20 10.51 -2.78
C THR A 91 -2.91 9.19 -2.58
N THR A 92 -2.31 8.10 -3.07
CA THR A 92 -2.88 6.77 -2.91
C THR A 92 -2.92 6.39 -1.42
N ARG A 93 -3.97 5.68 -0.98
CA ARG A 93 -3.99 5.06 0.35
C ARG A 93 -3.19 3.76 0.30
N VAL A 94 -2.26 3.62 1.25
CA VAL A 94 -1.39 2.45 1.38
C VAL A 94 -1.46 1.89 2.79
N THR A 95 -1.44 0.57 2.89
CA THR A 95 -1.23 -0.15 4.14
C THR A 95 0.24 -0.49 4.25
N ASP A 96 0.83 -0.34 5.42
CA ASP A 96 2.25 -0.66 5.60
C ASP A 96 2.58 -2.15 5.33
N PRO A 97 3.85 -2.50 5.08
CA PRO A 97 4.29 -3.88 4.88
C PRO A 97 4.06 -4.85 6.06
N CYS A 98 3.84 -4.35 7.28
CA CYS A 98 3.39 -5.17 8.41
C CYS A 98 1.85 -5.39 8.40
N GLY A 99 1.12 -4.74 7.49
CA GLY A 99 -0.33 -4.90 7.34
C GLY A 99 -1.18 -4.22 8.42
N CYS A 100 -0.59 -3.35 9.24
CA CYS A 100 -1.29 -2.83 10.43
C CYS A 100 -1.96 -1.47 10.20
N CYS A 101 -1.21 -0.51 9.66
CA CYS A 101 -1.59 0.88 9.55
C CYS A 101 -1.85 1.27 8.10
N SER A 102 -3.01 1.88 7.88
CA SER A 102 -3.39 2.49 6.59
C SER A 102 -3.21 4.01 6.67
N ASP A 103 -2.32 4.54 5.85
CA ASP A 103 -2.01 5.98 5.76
C ASP A 103 -1.90 6.43 4.29
N CYS A 104 -1.70 7.72 4.07
CA CYS A 104 -1.43 8.26 2.75
C CYS A 104 -0.01 7.93 2.29
N ALA A 105 0.12 7.54 1.02
CA ALA A 105 1.39 7.18 0.44
C ALA A 105 2.39 8.33 0.46
N ARG A 106 3.62 8.00 0.89
CA ARG A 106 4.76 8.91 0.93
C ARG A 106 5.24 9.22 -0.48
N GLN A 107 5.44 10.50 -0.73
CA GLN A 107 5.86 11.03 -2.02
C GLN A 107 7.39 11.07 -2.14
N ARG A 108 7.88 11.35 -3.34
CA ARG A 108 9.32 11.44 -3.64
C ARG A 108 10.02 12.38 -2.66
N GLY A 109 11.08 11.89 -2.02
CA GLY A 109 11.86 12.65 -1.04
C GLY A 109 11.33 12.65 0.38
N GLN A 110 10.16 12.07 0.63
CA GLN A 110 9.63 11.91 1.98
C GLN A 110 10.27 10.70 2.67
N VAL A 111 10.40 10.80 3.99
CA VAL A 111 10.88 9.72 4.85
C VAL A 111 9.85 8.60 4.93
N CYS A 112 10.34 7.35 4.90
CA CYS A 112 9.54 6.13 4.92
C CYS A 112 10.24 5.03 5.75
N GLY A 113 9.52 3.94 6.02
CA GLY A 113 10.05 2.79 6.77
C GLY A 113 10.09 3.01 8.28
N GLY A 114 11.23 2.70 8.89
CA GLY A 114 11.43 2.72 10.33
C GLY A 114 11.03 1.41 11.02
N PRO A 115 11.16 1.35 12.36
CA PRO A 115 10.66 0.24 13.15
C PRO A 115 9.18 -0.01 12.83
N HIS A 116 8.83 -1.26 12.51
CA HIS A 116 7.46 -1.67 12.21
C HIS A 116 6.76 -0.82 11.13
N TRP A 117 7.51 -0.19 10.23
CA TRP A 117 7.00 0.69 9.18
C TRP A 117 6.18 1.91 9.65
N GLU A 118 6.41 2.37 10.88
CA GLU A 118 5.68 3.49 11.49
C GLU A 118 5.77 4.82 10.70
N ARG A 119 6.79 4.98 9.83
CA ARG A 119 7.01 6.21 9.04
C ARG A 119 6.28 6.17 7.70
N GLY A 120 5.57 5.09 7.39
CA GLY A 120 4.71 4.95 6.22
C GLY A 120 5.40 4.36 5.00
N TYR A 121 4.58 4.09 3.99
CA TYR A 121 4.97 3.42 2.75
C TYR A 121 4.95 4.36 1.55
N CYS A 122 5.80 4.10 0.56
CA CYS A 122 5.91 4.95 -0.64
C CYS A 122 4.77 4.71 -1.63
N ASP A 123 4.50 5.73 -2.45
CA ASP A 123 3.52 5.66 -3.54
C ASP A 123 4.03 4.84 -4.74
N TRP A 124 3.15 4.64 -5.72
CA TRP A 124 3.45 3.93 -6.96
C TRP A 124 4.72 4.43 -7.65
N GLY A 125 5.51 3.49 -8.18
CA GLY A 125 6.78 3.79 -8.86
C GLY A 125 7.93 4.21 -7.93
N LEU A 126 7.65 4.47 -6.65
CA LEU A 126 8.66 4.81 -5.65
C LEU A 126 9.00 3.58 -4.80
N THR A 127 10.25 3.54 -4.34
CA THR A 127 10.70 2.51 -3.41
C THR A 127 11.23 3.18 -2.17
N CYS A 128 10.86 2.66 -1.00
CA CYS A 128 11.50 3.08 0.24
C CYS A 128 12.92 2.55 0.24
N ALA A 129 13.89 3.44 0.07
CA ALA A 129 15.29 3.09 -0.10
C ALA A 129 16.15 3.84 0.91
N LEU A 130 17.25 3.23 1.32
CA LEU A 130 18.19 3.87 2.26
C LEU A 130 18.68 5.21 1.70
N PHE A 131 18.97 6.16 2.60
CA PHE A 131 19.51 7.48 2.20
C PHE A 131 20.77 7.33 1.34
N LEU A 132 21.63 6.38 1.71
CA LEU A 132 22.84 6.00 1.00
C LEU A 132 22.67 4.60 0.39
N GLY A 133 23.19 4.42 -0.82
CA GLY A 133 23.16 3.16 -1.54
C GLY A 133 22.00 3.02 -2.53
N GLN A 134 21.86 1.80 -3.05
CA GLN A 134 20.82 1.39 -4.00
C GLN A 134 19.86 0.35 -3.41
N GLU A 135 19.95 0.14 -2.09
CA GLU A 135 19.21 -0.91 -1.40
C GLU A 135 17.86 -0.38 -0.89
N ARG A 136 16.88 -1.30 -0.83
CA ARG A 136 15.58 -1.03 -0.21
C ARG A 136 15.73 -0.98 1.30
N ALA A 137 14.95 -0.14 1.95
CA ALA A 137 14.83 -0.16 3.39
C ALA A 137 13.98 -1.36 3.82
N MET A 138 14.52 -2.17 4.72
CA MET A 138 13.81 -3.24 5.44
C MET A 138 13.59 -2.81 6.89
N PRO A 139 12.56 -3.27 7.62
CA PRO A 139 12.48 -3.00 9.05
C PRO A 139 13.77 -3.43 9.78
N PRO A 140 14.27 -2.65 10.75
CA PRO A 140 13.74 -1.37 11.27
C PRO A 140 14.31 -0.12 10.57
N GLN A 141 14.92 -0.28 9.40
CA GLN A 141 15.66 0.76 8.70
C GLN A 141 14.75 1.89 8.21
N THR A 142 15.31 3.09 8.21
CA THR A 142 14.64 4.29 7.69
C THR A 142 15.15 4.59 6.30
N GLY A 143 14.23 4.92 5.41
CA GLY A 143 14.55 5.29 4.05
C GLY A 143 13.91 6.60 3.63
N VAL A 144 14.07 6.87 2.34
CA VAL A 144 13.45 7.95 1.60
C VAL A 144 12.82 7.37 0.35
N CYS A 145 11.64 7.85 -0.02
CA CYS A 145 10.96 7.42 -1.23
C CYS A 145 11.67 7.97 -2.46
N LYS A 146 12.25 7.06 -3.26
CA LYS A 146 12.93 7.40 -4.52
C LYS A 146 12.80 6.25 -5.52
N VAL A 147 13.00 6.55 -6.80
CA VAL A 147 13.06 5.55 -7.86
C VAL A 147 14.41 4.83 -7.78
N LEU A 148 14.41 3.50 -7.81
CA LEU A 148 15.64 2.70 -7.87
C LEU A 148 15.87 2.15 -9.30
N PRO A 149 17.13 2.09 -9.78
CA PRO A 149 17.45 1.60 -11.11
C PRO A 149 17.19 0.09 -11.21
N GLY A 150 16.63 -0.35 -12.33
CA GLY A 150 16.36 -1.78 -12.59
C GLY A 150 15.08 -2.33 -11.95
N ARG A 151 14.35 -1.52 -11.19
CA ARG A 151 13.00 -1.87 -10.74
C ARG A 151 11.99 -1.49 -11.83
N ARG A 152 11.08 -2.41 -12.18
CA ARG A 152 9.96 -2.06 -13.08
C ARG A 152 9.02 -1.12 -12.31
N PRO A 153 8.72 0.09 -12.83
CA PRO A 153 7.80 1.04 -12.18
C PRO A 153 6.40 0.45 -11.94
N ASP A 154 5.98 -0.46 -12.82
CA ASP A 154 4.62 -1.02 -12.88
C ASP A 154 4.46 -2.33 -12.09
N ALA A 155 5.45 -2.71 -11.29
CA ALA A 155 5.35 -3.91 -10.47
C ALA A 155 4.39 -3.64 -9.29
N LEU A 156 3.11 -3.92 -9.52
CA LEU A 156 2.06 -3.95 -8.51
C LEU A 156 2.44 -4.82 -7.30
N ALA A 157 3.14 -5.93 -7.58
CA ALA A 157 3.64 -6.86 -6.59
C ALA A 157 4.89 -6.31 -5.87
N ASP A 158 4.83 -6.24 -4.54
CA ASP A 158 5.96 -5.93 -3.69
C ASP A 158 6.19 -7.05 -2.66
N PRO A 159 7.35 -7.74 -2.71
CA PRO A 159 7.69 -8.82 -1.77
C PRO A 159 7.63 -8.47 -0.29
N LEU A 160 7.69 -7.19 0.06
CA LEU A 160 7.62 -6.73 1.45
C LEU A 160 6.20 -6.71 1.99
N CYS A 161 5.22 -6.55 1.11
CA CYS A 161 3.85 -6.30 1.49
C CYS A 161 3.11 -7.61 1.81
N PRO A 162 2.01 -7.55 2.56
CA PRO A 162 1.15 -8.70 2.76
C PRO A 162 0.42 -9.07 1.46
N TRP A 163 -0.05 -10.32 1.40
CA TRP A 163 -1.02 -10.72 0.39
C TRP A 163 -2.37 -10.08 0.67
N VAL A 164 -2.91 -9.41 -0.33
CA VAL A 164 -4.27 -8.88 -0.30
C VAL A 164 -5.09 -9.56 -1.38
N TRP A 165 -6.34 -9.83 -1.06
CA TRP A 165 -7.30 -10.49 -1.94
C TRP A 165 -8.47 -9.55 -2.21
N GLY A 166 -8.98 -9.58 -3.44
CA GLY A 166 -10.16 -8.85 -3.81
C GLY A 166 -10.50 -9.06 -5.28
N CYS A 167 -11.43 -8.26 -5.78
CA CYS A 167 -11.98 -8.39 -7.12
C CYS A 167 -11.98 -7.06 -7.85
N ASN A 168 -11.80 -7.13 -9.17
CA ASN A 168 -11.90 -6.02 -10.10
C ASN A 168 -12.78 -6.42 -11.29
N VAL A 169 -13.49 -5.45 -11.89
CA VAL A 169 -14.24 -5.71 -13.13
C VAL A 169 -13.29 -5.67 -14.32
N ARG A 170 -13.24 -6.76 -15.10
CA ARG A 170 -12.48 -6.87 -16.36
C ARG A 170 -13.39 -7.39 -17.46
N VAL A 171 -13.53 -6.63 -18.55
CA VAL A 171 -14.35 -7.01 -19.72
C VAL A 171 -15.77 -7.43 -19.33
N GLY A 172 -16.42 -6.65 -18.45
CA GLY A 172 -17.79 -6.91 -17.99
C GLY A 172 -17.97 -8.09 -17.04
N ASN A 173 -16.89 -8.76 -16.62
CA ASN A 173 -16.92 -9.85 -15.63
C ASN A 173 -16.11 -9.47 -14.39
N CYS A 174 -16.47 -10.06 -13.25
CA CYS A 174 -15.71 -9.92 -12.02
C CYS A 174 -14.58 -10.94 -11.97
N ASP A 175 -13.35 -10.45 -11.84
CA ASP A 175 -12.13 -11.25 -11.73
C ASP A 175 -11.51 -11.03 -10.34
N CYS A 176 -11.31 -12.13 -9.61
CA CYS A 176 -10.87 -12.13 -8.22
C CYS A 176 -9.56 -12.91 -8.07
N TYR A 177 -8.55 -12.29 -7.48
CA TYR A 177 -7.23 -12.88 -7.30
C TYR A 177 -6.51 -12.26 -6.12
N GLY A 178 -5.43 -12.90 -5.68
CA GLY A 178 -4.52 -12.37 -4.68
C GLY A 178 -3.37 -11.62 -5.34
N VAL A 179 -2.91 -10.52 -4.73
CA VAL A 179 -1.64 -9.91 -5.11
C VAL A 179 -0.91 -9.43 -3.86
N GLN A 180 0.42 -9.55 -3.85
CA GLN A 180 1.23 -9.08 -2.76
C GLN A 180 1.45 -7.56 -2.89
N THR A 181 0.65 -6.74 -2.22
CA THR A 181 0.76 -5.28 -2.38
C THR A 181 0.31 -4.52 -1.13
N CYS A 182 0.94 -3.38 -0.93
CA CYS A 182 0.61 -2.41 0.13
C CYS A 182 -0.44 -1.40 -0.34
N HIS A 183 -0.73 -1.34 -1.64
CA HIS A 183 -1.61 -0.33 -2.20
C HIS A 183 -3.04 -0.86 -2.34
N GLY A 184 -4.02 0.03 -2.17
CA GLY A 184 -5.41 -0.30 -2.50
C GLY A 184 -5.57 -0.58 -3.99
N TYR A 185 -5.60 -1.85 -4.38
CA TYR A 185 -5.65 -2.27 -5.77
C TYR A 185 -7.02 -2.85 -6.19
N PHE A 186 -7.75 -3.43 -5.27
CA PHE A 186 -9.07 -4.02 -5.55
C PHE A 186 -10.18 -3.01 -5.30
N SER A 187 -11.08 -2.87 -6.27
CA SER A 187 -12.30 -2.07 -6.15
C SER A 187 -13.35 -2.73 -5.25
N TYR A 188 -13.35 -4.07 -5.20
CA TYR A 188 -14.33 -4.85 -4.46
C TYR A 188 -13.65 -5.86 -3.54
N HIS A 189 -14.23 -6.05 -2.36
CA HIS A 189 -13.72 -7.00 -1.37
C HIS A 189 -14.14 -8.44 -1.66
N SER A 190 -15.20 -8.65 -2.44
CA SER A 190 -15.71 -9.98 -2.76
C SER A 190 -16.30 -10.05 -4.16
N LEU A 191 -16.43 -11.27 -4.68
CA LEU A 191 -17.08 -11.55 -5.96
C LEU A 191 -18.55 -11.11 -5.95
N GLU A 192 -19.22 -11.28 -4.81
CA GLU A 192 -20.63 -10.92 -4.65
C GLU A 192 -20.82 -9.40 -4.71
N ASP A 193 -19.96 -8.63 -4.02
CA ASP A 193 -19.99 -7.17 -4.07
C ASP A 193 -19.72 -6.66 -5.49
N CYS A 194 -18.73 -7.25 -6.16
CA CYS A 194 -18.41 -6.92 -7.54
C CYS A 194 -19.58 -7.23 -8.49
N ARG A 195 -20.20 -8.41 -8.35
CA ARG A 195 -21.37 -8.78 -9.18
C ARG A 195 -22.54 -7.84 -8.90
N LYS A 196 -22.88 -7.55 -7.65
CA LYS A 196 -23.97 -6.62 -7.33
C LYS A 196 -23.79 -5.28 -8.07
N SER A 197 -22.57 -4.74 -8.08
CA SER A 197 -22.27 -3.53 -8.83
C SER A 197 -22.45 -3.68 -10.35
N LEU A 198 -22.10 -4.82 -10.95
CA LEU A 198 -22.37 -5.07 -12.37
C LEU A 198 -23.87 -5.13 -12.71
N TRP A 199 -24.68 -5.67 -11.80
CA TRP A 199 -26.13 -5.82 -11.99
C TRP A 199 -26.89 -4.51 -11.75
N GLU A 200 -26.40 -3.64 -10.85
CA GLU A 200 -26.93 -2.27 -10.69
C GLU A 200 -26.80 -1.44 -11.98
N PHE A 201 -25.72 -1.61 -12.74
CA PHE A 201 -25.57 -0.94 -14.04
C PHE A 201 -26.55 -1.45 -15.13
N GLN A 202 -27.13 -2.65 -14.96
CA GLN A 202 -28.02 -3.26 -15.96
C GLN A 202 -29.51 -2.95 -15.73
N TYR A 203 -29.87 -2.43 -14.56
CA TYR A 203 -31.27 -2.11 -14.19
C TYR A 203 -31.43 -0.68 -13.63
N TYR A 204 -30.68 0.29 -14.16
CA TYR A 204 -31.02 1.70 -13.95
C TYR A 204 -32.19 2.09 -14.86
N ILE A 205 -33.41 1.76 -14.44
CA ILE A 205 -34.60 2.51 -14.89
C ILE A 205 -34.51 3.86 -14.16
N PRO A 206 -34.52 5.01 -14.85
CA PRO A 206 -34.66 6.29 -14.18
C PRO A 206 -36.00 6.28 -13.45
N GLY A 207 -35.96 5.99 -12.16
CA GLY A 207 -37.08 6.15 -11.26
C GLY A 207 -37.36 7.64 -11.17
N GLU A 208 -38.63 7.96 -11.40
CA GLU A 208 -39.26 9.26 -11.38
C GLU A 208 -38.63 10.21 -10.36
N ASP A 209 -38.40 11.45 -10.80
CA ASP A 209 -37.94 12.56 -9.98
C ASP A 209 -38.80 12.67 -8.71
N GLU A 210 -38.30 12.19 -7.58
CA GLU A 210 -38.83 12.60 -6.28
C GLU A 210 -38.65 14.13 -6.18
N PRO A 211 -39.69 14.87 -5.77
CA PRO A 211 -39.60 16.32 -5.67
C PRO A 211 -38.45 16.70 -4.75
N ASP A 212 -37.63 17.63 -5.22
CA ASP A 212 -36.49 18.27 -4.57
C ASP A 212 -36.72 18.44 -3.04
N LYS A 213 -36.39 17.41 -2.27
CA LYS A 213 -36.11 17.59 -0.85
C LYS A 213 -34.82 18.35 -0.86
N GLU A 214 -34.89 19.64 -0.55
CA GLU A 214 -33.74 20.52 -0.35
C GLU A 214 -32.69 19.76 0.49
N LYS A 215 -31.73 19.13 -0.20
CA LYS A 215 -30.71 18.27 0.43
C LYS A 215 -29.78 19.23 1.14
N THR A 216 -30.13 19.60 2.36
CA THR A 216 -29.28 20.40 3.22
C THR A 216 -28.02 19.56 3.45
N CYS A 217 -26.93 19.94 2.79
CA CYS A 217 -25.66 19.25 2.93
C CYS A 217 -25.14 19.48 4.35
N TRP A 218 -24.94 18.40 5.11
CA TRP A 218 -24.34 18.41 6.43
C TRP A 218 -22.93 17.83 6.36
N GLU A 219 -21.94 18.61 6.77
CA GLU A 219 -20.55 18.19 6.81
C GLU A 219 -19.94 18.46 8.18
N LYS A 220 -19.05 17.57 8.62
CA LYS A 220 -18.43 17.66 9.93
C LYS A 220 -17.31 18.70 9.89
N SER A 221 -17.42 19.74 10.70
CA SER A 221 -16.40 20.78 10.89
C SER A 221 -15.90 20.79 12.33
N CYS A 222 -14.61 21.08 12.51
CA CYS A 222 -13.96 21.09 13.80
C CYS A 222 -13.36 22.46 14.11
N GLU A 223 -13.43 22.87 15.37
CA GLU A 223 -12.80 24.09 15.87
C GLU A 223 -12.00 23.82 17.14
N VAL A 224 -11.01 24.68 17.40
CA VAL A 224 -10.17 24.56 18.59
C VAL A 224 -10.88 25.24 19.75
N GLU A 225 -11.26 24.47 20.76
CA GLU A 225 -11.82 24.94 22.01
C GLU A 225 -10.96 24.43 23.17
N GLU A 226 -10.49 25.32 24.04
CA GLU A 226 -9.71 24.99 25.25
C GLU A 226 -8.51 24.05 25.01
N GLY A 227 -7.85 24.16 23.85
CA GLY A 227 -6.72 23.31 23.50
C GLY A 227 -7.10 21.87 23.07
N GLN A 228 -8.36 21.65 22.70
CA GLN A 228 -8.86 20.42 22.10
C GLN A 228 -9.61 20.72 20.80
N CYS A 229 -9.65 19.74 19.89
CA CYS A 229 -10.40 19.86 18.64
C CYS A 229 -11.80 19.28 18.81
N MET A 230 -12.78 20.16 18.92
CA MET A 230 -14.18 19.81 19.05
C MET A 230 -14.84 19.84 17.67
N CYS A 231 -15.63 18.82 17.34
CA CYS A 231 -16.17 18.64 15.98
C CYS A 231 -17.68 18.49 15.99
N TYR A 232 -18.35 19.28 15.16
CA TYR A 232 -19.80 19.39 15.06
C TYR A 232 -20.25 19.21 13.61
N TRP A 233 -21.51 18.83 13.40
CA TRP A 233 -22.12 18.81 12.07
C TRP A 233 -22.57 20.23 11.70
N ARG A 234 -22.13 20.74 10.54
CA ARG A 234 -22.46 22.08 10.03
C ARG A 234 -23.01 21.98 8.61
N ILE A 235 -23.75 23.01 8.18
CA ILE A 235 -24.34 23.07 6.84
C ILE A 235 -23.28 23.53 5.83
N CYS A 236 -23.17 22.86 4.68
CA CYS A 236 -22.11 23.13 3.69
C CYS A 236 -22.23 24.51 3.01
N ASN A 237 -23.37 25.19 3.14
CA ASN A 237 -23.63 26.53 2.59
C ASN A 237 -23.30 27.68 3.56
N SER A 238 -22.57 27.41 4.66
CA SER A 238 -22.13 28.47 5.56
C SER A 238 -20.89 29.17 5.00
N HIS A 239 -20.81 30.51 5.13
CA HIS A 239 -19.61 31.30 4.79
C HIS A 239 -18.36 30.97 5.65
N ILE A 240 -18.44 29.96 6.51
CA ILE A 240 -17.38 29.54 7.41
C ILE A 240 -16.65 28.35 6.74
N PRO A 241 -15.32 28.43 6.56
CA PRO A 241 -14.57 27.31 6.00
C PRO A 241 -14.72 26.08 6.89
N LEU A 242 -15.16 24.97 6.30
CA LEU A 242 -15.26 23.68 6.98
C LEU A 242 -13.85 23.16 7.24
N VAL A 243 -13.50 23.02 8.52
CA VAL A 243 -12.18 22.56 8.95
C VAL A 243 -12.29 21.09 9.35
N SER A 244 -11.49 20.22 8.71
CA SER A 244 -11.48 18.81 9.06
C SER A 244 -10.88 18.58 10.45
N LYS A 245 -11.19 17.43 11.08
CA LYS A 245 -10.60 17.07 12.37
C LYS A 245 -9.08 17.08 12.32
N GLU A 246 -8.52 16.60 11.22
CA GLU A 246 -7.08 16.56 10.99
C GLU A 246 -6.49 17.96 10.86
N ALA A 247 -7.15 18.85 10.12
CA ALA A 247 -6.71 20.23 9.97
C ALA A 247 -6.75 20.98 11.31
N CYS A 248 -7.78 20.74 12.13
CA CYS A 248 -7.86 21.29 13.48
C CYS A 248 -6.72 20.74 14.36
N GLU A 249 -6.50 19.42 14.37
CA GLU A 249 -5.44 18.82 15.19
C GLU A 249 -4.05 19.31 14.77
N ASP A 250 -3.82 19.54 13.48
CA ASP A 250 -2.58 20.13 12.97
C ASP A 250 -2.39 21.58 13.44
N GLN A 251 -3.45 22.40 13.41
CA GLN A 251 -3.43 23.75 14.00
C GLN A 251 -3.09 23.72 15.49
N LEU A 252 -3.71 22.80 16.24
CA LEU A 252 -3.44 22.61 17.66
C LEU A 252 -1.99 22.20 17.92
N ARG A 253 -1.43 21.30 17.10
CA ARG A 253 0.00 20.91 17.18
C ARG A 253 0.93 22.10 16.90
N ARG A 254 0.66 22.88 15.84
CA ARG A 254 1.43 24.09 15.54
C ARG A 254 1.37 25.09 16.70
N GLY A 255 0.20 25.22 17.34
CA GLY A 255 0.03 26.01 18.55
C GLY A 255 0.87 25.52 19.71
N LYS A 256 0.97 24.20 19.95
CA LYS A 256 1.85 23.62 20.99
C LYS A 256 3.34 23.89 20.74
N CYS A 257 3.72 24.02 19.48
CA CYS A 257 5.11 24.25 19.07
C CYS A 257 5.46 25.74 18.90
N TYR A 258 4.54 26.67 19.17
CA TYR A 258 4.72 28.10 18.84
C TYR A 258 5.94 28.75 19.51
N ASN A 259 6.32 28.28 20.69
CA ASN A 259 7.44 28.81 21.47
C ASN A 259 8.68 27.90 21.46
N VAL A 260 8.73 26.95 20.52
CA VAL A 260 9.87 26.03 20.37
C VAL A 260 10.74 26.53 19.23
N SER A 261 11.99 26.88 19.55
CA SER A 261 13.03 27.14 18.54
C SER A 261 13.80 25.87 18.26
N CYS A 262 13.86 25.44 17.00
CA CYS A 262 14.56 24.24 16.60
C CYS A 262 16.02 24.54 16.23
N PRO A 263 16.95 23.59 16.40
CA PRO A 263 18.33 23.76 15.97
C PRO A 263 18.40 24.06 14.47
N GLU A 264 19.15 25.10 14.10
CA GLU A 264 19.45 25.37 12.70
C GLU A 264 20.42 24.30 12.18
N VAL A 265 19.90 23.39 11.35
CA VAL A 265 20.74 22.44 10.62
C VAL A 265 21.09 23.06 9.27
N PRO A 266 22.38 23.27 8.95
CA PRO A 266 22.78 23.81 7.66
C PRO A 266 22.21 22.96 6.52
N LEU A 267 21.46 23.58 5.61
CA LEU A 267 20.93 22.91 4.42
C LEU A 267 22.07 22.61 3.45
N PRO A 268 22.39 21.34 3.18
CA PRO A 268 23.50 21.02 2.27
C PRO A 268 23.09 21.32 0.82
N SER A 269 24.02 21.89 0.04
CA SER A 269 23.87 21.96 -1.42
C SER A 269 24.14 20.57 -2.00
N CYS A 270 23.12 19.95 -2.60
CA CYS A 270 23.26 18.60 -3.12
C CYS A 270 23.98 18.58 -4.48
N PRO A 271 24.81 17.54 -4.75
CA PRO A 271 25.38 17.31 -6.06
C PRO A 271 24.31 17.13 -7.15
N SER A 272 24.67 17.36 -8.41
CA SER A 272 23.73 17.35 -9.55
C SER A 272 23.00 16.02 -9.80
N ASP A 273 23.56 14.90 -9.33
CA ASP A 273 22.96 13.56 -9.42
C ASP A 273 22.10 13.20 -8.20
N SER A 274 21.83 14.18 -7.34
CA SER A 274 21.20 14.02 -6.04
C SER A 274 20.13 15.08 -5.84
N PHE A 275 19.23 14.83 -4.89
CA PHE A 275 18.22 15.80 -4.46
C PHE A 275 18.14 15.81 -2.94
N LEU A 276 17.64 16.91 -2.39
CA LEU A 276 17.47 17.08 -0.95
C LEU A 276 16.16 16.42 -0.50
N SER A 277 16.22 15.50 0.47
CA SER A 277 15.03 14.90 1.07
C SER A 277 14.27 15.90 1.95
N GLU A 278 12.99 15.64 2.18
CA GLU A 278 12.22 16.39 3.18
C GLU A 278 12.69 16.00 4.59
N PRO A 279 12.76 16.96 5.53
CA PRO A 279 12.95 16.63 6.94
C PRO A 279 11.71 15.92 7.50
N TYR A 280 11.90 15.06 8.50
CA TYR A 280 10.80 14.35 9.15
C TYR A 280 10.67 14.73 10.62
N THR A 281 9.47 15.19 10.97
CA THR A 281 9.04 15.51 12.33
C THR A 281 7.95 14.51 12.73
N PRO A 282 8.20 13.65 13.74
CA PRO A 282 7.18 12.75 14.25
C PRO A 282 5.96 13.52 14.81
N PRO A 283 4.76 12.89 14.87
CA PRO A 283 3.52 13.55 15.31
C PRO A 283 3.57 14.29 16.65
N ASP A 284 4.36 13.79 17.61
CA ASP A 284 4.47 14.32 18.98
C ASP A 284 5.72 15.20 19.20
N HIS A 285 6.41 15.58 18.13
CA HIS A 285 7.63 16.39 18.19
C HIS A 285 7.41 17.73 17.47
N CYS A 286 8.08 18.77 17.94
CA CYS A 286 8.06 20.09 17.30
C CYS A 286 9.19 20.29 16.30
N CYS A 287 10.32 19.61 16.52
CA CYS A 287 11.51 19.74 15.69
C CYS A 287 11.77 18.46 14.88
N PRO A 288 12.33 18.59 13.66
CA PRO A 288 12.65 17.45 12.85
C PRO A 288 13.72 16.60 13.53
N LEU A 289 13.43 15.33 13.75
CA LEU A 289 14.40 14.36 14.26
C LEU A 289 15.32 13.85 13.15
N LEU A 290 14.81 13.84 11.92
CA LEU A 290 15.59 13.50 10.74
C LEU A 290 15.68 14.76 9.86
N PRO A 291 16.85 15.42 9.79
CA PRO A 291 17.02 16.59 8.96
C PRO A 291 16.99 16.20 7.47
N ALA A 292 16.79 17.21 6.63
CA ALA A 292 16.93 17.08 5.19
C ALA A 292 18.35 16.59 4.84
N ALA A 293 18.45 15.58 3.98
CA ALA A 293 19.73 15.00 3.57
C ALA A 293 19.77 14.77 2.06
N CYS A 294 20.95 14.90 1.46
CA CYS A 294 21.12 14.59 0.05
C CYS A 294 20.98 13.08 -0.18
N THR A 295 20.15 12.72 -1.16
CA THR A 295 19.94 11.34 -1.59
C THR A 295 20.00 11.27 -3.11
N CYS A 296 20.40 10.11 -3.63
CA CYS A 296 20.55 9.91 -5.07
C CYS A 296 19.25 10.12 -5.86
N ASN A 297 19.40 10.81 -6.99
CA ASN A 297 18.40 10.93 -8.04
C ASN A 297 18.74 9.96 -9.18
N PHE A 298 18.22 8.73 -9.13
CA PHE A 298 18.53 7.74 -10.17
C PHE A 298 17.82 8.01 -11.50
N GLU A 299 16.81 8.88 -11.52
CA GLU A 299 16.07 9.26 -12.73
C GLU A 299 16.92 10.14 -13.65
N THR A 300 17.88 10.89 -13.10
CA THR A 300 18.83 11.68 -13.90
C THR A 300 20.03 10.85 -14.38
N CYS A 301 20.15 9.59 -13.93
CA CYS A 301 21.23 8.73 -14.36
C CYS A 301 21.04 8.24 -15.80
N PRO A 302 22.09 8.23 -16.63
CA PRO A 302 22.01 7.74 -18.00
C PRO A 302 21.65 6.26 -18.03
N SER A 303 20.53 5.93 -18.68
CA SER A 303 20.02 4.56 -18.78
C SER A 303 20.82 3.70 -19.77
N LYS A 304 21.50 4.34 -20.72
CA LYS A 304 22.35 3.69 -21.74
C LYS A 304 23.75 4.33 -21.74
N PRO A 305 24.80 3.57 -22.09
CA PRO A 305 26.11 4.15 -22.33
C PRO A 305 26.03 5.27 -23.37
N PRO A 306 26.82 6.35 -23.24
CA PRO A 306 26.82 7.43 -24.22
C PRO A 306 27.28 6.92 -25.59
N ARG A 307 26.81 7.56 -26.66
CA ARG A 307 27.34 7.33 -28.01
C ARG A 307 28.74 7.94 -28.08
N CYS A 308 29.75 7.10 -28.23
CA CYS A 308 31.12 7.53 -28.43
C CYS A 308 31.40 7.85 -29.90
N PRO A 309 32.40 8.69 -30.20
CA PRO A 309 32.86 8.93 -31.56
C PRO A 309 33.25 7.63 -32.30
N PRO A 310 33.24 7.61 -33.64
CA PRO A 310 33.70 6.46 -34.43
C PRO A 310 35.10 6.01 -34.01
N GLY A 311 35.31 4.69 -33.88
CA GLY A 311 36.59 4.12 -33.43
C GLY A 311 36.78 4.05 -31.91
N GLN A 312 35.86 4.62 -31.13
CA GLN A 312 35.84 4.54 -29.66
C GLN A 312 34.65 3.70 -29.18
N TYR A 313 34.73 3.21 -27.94
CA TYR A 313 33.61 2.56 -27.26
C TYR A 313 33.49 3.09 -25.83
N ALA A 314 32.28 3.03 -25.28
CA ALA A 314 32.01 3.47 -23.92
C ALA A 314 32.53 2.42 -22.92
N HIS A 315 33.67 2.69 -22.31
CA HIS A 315 34.20 1.91 -21.20
C HIS A 315 33.60 2.40 -19.88
N ARG A 316 33.06 1.48 -19.08
CA ARG A 316 32.43 1.82 -17.80
C ARG A 316 33.49 2.05 -16.73
N LEU A 317 33.66 3.30 -16.30
CA LEU A 317 34.61 3.68 -15.24
C LEU A 317 34.10 3.26 -13.86
N THR A 318 32.85 3.62 -13.54
CA THR A 318 32.27 3.36 -12.21
C THR A 318 30.85 2.84 -12.33
N ARG A 319 30.48 1.92 -11.43
CA ARG A 319 29.14 1.30 -11.38
C ARG A 319 28.05 2.21 -10.79
N GLY A 320 28.45 3.33 -10.19
CA GLY A 320 27.63 4.11 -9.27
C GLY A 320 27.51 3.38 -7.93
N ASN A 321 27.87 4.01 -6.82
CA ASN A 321 27.82 3.40 -5.48
C ASN A 321 26.52 3.75 -4.72
N GLY A 322 25.63 4.54 -5.33
CA GLY A 322 24.40 5.02 -4.71
C GLY A 322 24.61 6.06 -3.61
N ARG A 323 25.77 6.73 -3.56
CA ARG A 323 26.04 7.86 -2.67
C ARG A 323 25.94 9.18 -3.44
N PRO A 324 25.40 10.25 -2.83
CA PRO A 324 25.33 11.57 -3.46
C PRO A 324 26.65 12.01 -4.09
N GLY A 325 26.61 12.48 -5.33
CA GLY A 325 27.79 12.85 -6.14
C GLY A 325 28.42 11.68 -6.92
N THR A 326 28.03 10.45 -6.60
CA THR A 326 28.52 9.21 -7.25
C THR A 326 27.39 8.20 -7.47
N CYS A 327 26.16 8.68 -7.62
CA CYS A 327 24.94 7.89 -7.76
C CYS A 327 24.93 7.11 -9.08
N CYS A 328 25.32 7.78 -10.15
CA CYS A 328 25.19 7.27 -11.51
C CYS A 328 26.43 6.51 -11.99
N ARG A 329 26.21 5.62 -12.96
CA ARG A 329 27.30 5.02 -13.74
C ARG A 329 27.99 6.08 -14.56
N ARG A 330 29.33 6.10 -14.55
CA ARG A 330 30.14 6.97 -15.42
C ARG A 330 30.83 6.15 -16.49
N TYR A 331 30.85 6.67 -17.71
CA TYR A 331 31.48 6.06 -18.87
C TYR A 331 32.55 7.00 -19.42
N LEU A 332 33.62 6.42 -19.95
CA LEU A 332 34.64 7.12 -20.71
C LEU A 332 34.70 6.52 -22.11
N CYS A 333 34.77 7.35 -23.13
CA CYS A 333 35.01 6.87 -24.48
C CYS A 333 36.50 6.56 -24.63
N VAL A 334 36.82 5.29 -24.85
CA VAL A 334 38.20 4.82 -25.04
C VAL A 334 38.37 4.26 -26.46
N PRO A 335 39.57 4.38 -27.06
CA PRO A 335 39.86 3.77 -28.35
C PRO A 335 39.67 2.25 -28.30
N ARG A 336 39.23 1.64 -29.40
CA ARG A 336 39.07 0.17 -29.47
C ARG A 336 40.37 -0.64 -29.29
N GLN A 337 41.53 -0.01 -29.45
CA GLN A 337 42.84 -0.66 -29.40
C GLN A 337 43.37 -0.93 -27.98
N SER A 338 42.65 -0.52 -26.93
CA SER A 338 43.07 -0.66 -25.52
C SER A 338 42.30 -1.72 -24.72
N GLN A 339 41.68 -2.72 -25.36
CA GLN A 339 41.16 -3.87 -24.63
C GLN A 339 42.34 -4.63 -23.98
N PRO A 340 42.40 -4.78 -22.64
CA PRO A 340 43.17 -5.86 -22.04
C PRO A 340 42.56 -7.16 -22.55
N GLY A 341 43.41 -8.08 -23.01
CA GLY A 341 43.01 -9.31 -23.69
C GLY A 341 41.86 -10.03 -22.98
N THR A 342 40.84 -10.35 -23.76
CA THR A 342 39.93 -11.45 -23.42
C THR A 342 40.79 -12.71 -23.38
N GLU A 343 41.14 -13.11 -22.15
CA GLU A 343 41.71 -14.41 -21.85
C GLU A 343 40.74 -15.45 -22.42
N LYS A 344 41.21 -16.15 -23.44
CA LYS A 344 40.50 -17.28 -24.04
C LYS A 344 40.31 -18.30 -22.92
N ARG A 345 39.06 -18.65 -22.66
CA ARG A 345 38.73 -19.86 -21.92
C ARG A 345 39.05 -20.98 -22.91
N ASP A 346 40.24 -21.55 -22.78
CA ASP A 346 40.63 -22.72 -23.53
C ASP A 346 39.64 -23.84 -23.20
N GLU A 347 39.06 -24.39 -24.27
CA GLU A 347 38.52 -25.74 -24.30
C GLU A 347 39.70 -26.68 -24.03
N GLU A 348 39.67 -27.41 -22.93
CA GLU A 348 40.50 -28.60 -22.76
C GLU A 348 39.53 -29.76 -22.50
N GLU A 349 39.42 -30.60 -23.54
CA GLU A 349 38.96 -31.97 -23.46
C GLU A 349 39.85 -32.74 -22.48
N ASP A 350 39.24 -33.37 -21.47
CA ASP A 350 39.42 -34.79 -21.12
C ASP A 350 38.26 -35.27 -20.23
#